data_AF-A0A0M1JJ94-F1
#
_entry.id   AF-A0A0M1JJ94-F1
#
_cell.length_a   1.000
_cell.length_b   1.000
_cell.length_c   1.000
_cell.angle_alpha   90.00
_cell.angle_beta   90.00
_cell.angle_gamma   90.00
#
_symmetry.space_group_name_H-M   'P 1'
#
loop_
_entity.id
_entity.type
_entity.pdbx_description
1 polymer ?
#
loop_
_entity_poly.entity_id
_entity_poly.type
_entity_poly.pdbx_seq_one_letter_code
_entity_poly.pdbx_strand_id
1 'polypeptide(L)'
;MKVKLPVFLIPRIIAWIFSVIVGIYPFVQGFNSVSIPTYDQQSVLNKYLINANFPLPNAETVEQQWMQEFATNTTYLPAPLGPLPCPRGTDAPNREQVQAAIDLVRNGNTHQAIAKLKPLVNTGSPHWLPVLTITILQATAGQYANAKQQLDTFFAQASNRISMSKSGGMSFAGRLVKQGDTQSIALTHLVYNRGALWLQQEYYNKKLIKILQHGVGTFRRSLGWRSEENLQQATILAPGCPHGNDHALAVSSVYNNLVVGYILTNRSYSRGHLRRETIRKYNDDPSTNPLQSLLIQYRNNRTIPSRLLLALSNAERVIHGIGITNLRNAVFQYNLRQLLQTIDRYNGLDSNNLQSIQSQLLTTVDWNTIPQVAQQDIAMHIAKTHLAKGNWQIPPNITQRLASKYKVLLNARIIAQELRTKHRKQTVQEIVAGKYNNIQHALNAQADIWIQNVRKDIITHLTTTAQAIRNKPECIPLFHEIRNLSSNMDINMPGLNHLCTLRINSYTSLNWLADWIASWSSPWYASLGISIIAGINASFLWFIIPLLILLWVITQAELMYITFNSLYHIENKAQSS
;
A
#
# COMPACT_ATOMS: atom_id res chain seq x y z
N MET A 1 -86.65 -31.22 26.03
CA MET A 1 -86.36 -29.88 26.59
C MET A 1 -86.02 -28.95 25.42
N LYS A 2 -86.98 -28.15 24.93
CA LYS A 2 -86.76 -27.21 23.81
C LYS A 2 -86.35 -25.87 24.41
N VAL A 3 -85.09 -25.48 24.25
CA VAL A 3 -84.61 -24.15 24.63
C VAL A 3 -85.22 -23.15 23.64
N LYS A 4 -86.22 -22.37 24.10
CA LYS A 4 -86.71 -21.22 23.34
C LYS A 4 -85.69 -20.09 23.49
N LEU A 5 -85.00 -19.75 22.40
CA LEU A 5 -84.19 -18.55 22.33
C LEU A 5 -85.12 -17.33 22.57
N PRO A 6 -84.79 -16.37 23.46
CA PRO A 6 -85.64 -15.22 23.68
C PRO A 6 -85.77 -14.41 22.39
N VAL A 7 -87.00 -14.18 21.93
CA VAL A 7 -87.33 -13.45 20.69
C VAL A 7 -86.71 -12.04 20.64
N PHE A 8 -86.30 -11.48 21.78
CA PHE A 8 -85.62 -10.18 21.90
C PHE A 8 -84.13 -10.17 21.51
N LEU A 9 -83.48 -11.33 21.32
CA LEU A 9 -82.07 -11.41 20.93
C LEU A 9 -81.83 -11.27 19.42
N ILE A 10 -82.79 -11.71 18.60
CA ILE A 10 -82.65 -11.74 17.13
C ILE A 10 -82.50 -10.33 16.53
N PRO A 11 -83.31 -9.31 16.93
CA PRO A 11 -83.14 -7.94 16.40
C PRO A 11 -81.81 -7.31 16.79
N ARG A 12 -81.29 -7.62 18.00
CA ARG A 12 -80.00 -7.11 18.49
C ARG A 12 -78.81 -7.72 17.75
N ILE A 13 -78.87 -9.02 17.44
CA ILE A 13 -77.84 -9.70 16.66
C ILE A 13 -77.83 -9.16 15.22
N ILE A 14 -78.99 -8.95 14.61
CA ILE A 14 -79.10 -8.38 13.26
C ILE A 14 -78.59 -6.93 13.23
N ALA A 15 -78.96 -6.09 14.20
CA ALA A 15 -78.45 -4.71 14.29
C ALA A 15 -76.93 -4.65 14.49
N TRP A 16 -76.36 -5.58 15.26
CA TRP A 16 -74.92 -5.67 15.45
C TRP A 16 -74.20 -6.09 14.16
N ILE A 17 -74.70 -7.11 13.47
CA ILE A 17 -74.16 -7.55 12.16
C ILE A 17 -74.25 -6.41 11.13
N PHE A 18 -75.38 -5.70 11.06
CA PHE A 18 -75.55 -4.58 10.14
C PHE A 18 -74.60 -3.41 10.46
N SER A 19 -74.36 -3.12 11.75
CA SER A 19 -73.43 -2.07 12.17
C SER A 19 -71.98 -2.43 11.84
N VAL A 20 -71.61 -3.70 11.95
CA VAL A 20 -70.29 -4.21 11.55
C VAL A 20 -70.11 -4.12 10.03
N ILE A 21 -71.12 -4.52 9.25
CA ILE A 21 -71.04 -4.47 7.77
C ILE A 21 -70.99 -3.01 7.27
N VAL A 22 -71.84 -2.13 7.79
CA VAL A 22 -71.87 -0.71 7.42
C VAL A 22 -70.61 0.04 7.91
N GLY A 23 -69.99 -0.40 9.00
CA GLY A 23 -68.69 0.14 9.46
C GLY A 23 -67.49 -0.31 8.61
N ILE A 24 -67.51 -1.53 8.07
CA ILE A 24 -66.41 -2.08 7.26
C ILE A 24 -66.47 -1.58 5.80
N TYR A 25 -67.68 -1.37 5.26
CA TYR A 25 -67.87 -1.01 3.84
C TYR A 25 -67.16 0.29 3.38
N PRO A 26 -67.21 1.42 4.12
CA PRO A 26 -66.45 2.63 3.78
C PRO A 26 -64.94 2.42 3.87
N PHE A 27 -64.49 1.51 4.75
CA PHE A 27 -63.09 1.18 4.93
C PHE A 27 -62.52 0.40 3.72
N VAL A 28 -63.29 -0.54 3.18
CA VAL A 28 -62.93 -1.29 1.96
C VAL A 28 -62.96 -0.40 0.72
N GLN A 29 -63.95 0.48 0.59
CA GLN A 29 -64.03 1.47 -0.49
C GLN A 29 -62.90 2.50 -0.42
N GLY A 30 -62.54 2.97 0.78
CA GLY A 30 -61.36 3.81 1.02
C GLY A 30 -60.04 3.11 0.69
N PHE A 31 -59.94 1.79 0.93
CA PHE A 31 -58.76 1.00 0.57
C PHE A 31 -58.59 0.82 -0.94
N ASN A 32 -59.68 0.54 -1.67
CA ASN A 32 -59.62 0.36 -3.12
C ASN A 32 -59.38 1.66 -3.91
N SER A 33 -59.55 2.82 -3.28
CA SER A 33 -59.33 4.13 -3.90
C SER A 33 -57.94 4.73 -3.62
N VAL A 34 -57.12 4.10 -2.78
CA VAL A 34 -55.70 4.48 -2.57
C VAL A 34 -54.84 3.77 -3.61
N SER A 35 -54.63 4.42 -4.75
CA SER A 35 -53.61 3.99 -5.71
C SER A 35 -52.22 4.23 -5.10
N ILE A 36 -51.51 3.17 -4.73
CA ILE A 36 -50.09 3.27 -4.36
C ILE A 36 -49.32 3.56 -5.66
N PRO A 37 -48.68 4.73 -5.81
CA PRO A 37 -47.83 4.96 -6.97
C PRO A 37 -46.67 3.96 -6.94
N THR A 38 -46.70 2.97 -7.83
CA THR A 38 -45.57 2.08 -8.11
C THR A 38 -44.52 2.90 -8.85
N TYR A 39 -43.62 3.54 -8.10
CA TYR A 39 -42.47 4.20 -8.69
C TYR A 39 -41.48 3.15 -9.18
N ASP A 40 -41.09 3.23 -10.45
CA ASP A 40 -39.97 2.47 -10.99
C ASP A 40 -38.67 3.00 -10.37
N GLN A 41 -38.28 2.41 -9.23
CA GLN A 41 -37.06 2.73 -8.49
C GLN A 41 -35.83 2.64 -9.40
N GLN A 42 -35.83 1.69 -10.35
CA GLN A 42 -34.73 1.49 -11.29
C GLN A 42 -34.60 2.69 -12.24
N SER A 43 -35.71 3.22 -12.77
CA SER A 43 -35.70 4.39 -13.66
C SER A 43 -35.17 5.65 -12.98
N VAL A 44 -35.59 5.91 -11.73
CA VAL A 44 -35.13 7.07 -10.96
C VAL A 44 -33.63 6.93 -10.64
N LEU A 45 -33.19 5.73 -10.25
CA LEU A 45 -31.78 5.45 -10.03
C LEU A 45 -30.94 5.65 -11.30
N ASN A 46 -31.43 5.14 -12.43
CA ASN A 46 -30.76 5.27 -13.72
C ASN A 46 -30.60 6.75 -14.13
N LYS A 47 -31.60 7.58 -13.80
CA LYS A 47 -31.60 9.03 -14.06
C LYS A 47 -30.49 9.76 -13.29
N TYR A 48 -30.21 9.39 -12.03
CA TYR A 48 -29.28 10.13 -11.16
C TYR A 48 -27.89 9.50 -10.97
N LEU A 49 -27.73 8.20 -11.19
CA LEU A 49 -26.46 7.48 -10.99
C LEU A 49 -25.77 7.05 -12.28
N ILE A 50 -26.53 6.53 -13.23
CA ILE A 50 -25.99 5.74 -14.34
C ILE A 50 -25.60 6.60 -15.54
N ASN A 51 -26.11 7.83 -15.61
CA ASN A 51 -25.79 8.81 -16.64
C ASN A 51 -25.01 10.04 -16.10
N ALA A 52 -24.75 10.10 -14.78
CA ALA A 52 -24.05 11.22 -14.15
C ALA A 52 -22.58 10.87 -13.86
N ASN A 53 -21.64 11.66 -14.39
CA ASN A 53 -20.21 11.52 -14.11
C ASN A 53 -19.83 12.24 -12.80
N PHE A 54 -20.15 11.67 -11.63
CA PHE A 54 -19.74 12.19 -10.32
C PHE A 54 -18.28 11.83 -9.95
N PRO A 55 -17.58 12.49 -9.04
CA PRO A 55 -16.25 12.02 -8.63
C PRO A 55 -16.37 10.75 -7.75
N LEU A 56 -15.35 9.87 -7.77
CA LEU A 56 -15.22 8.70 -6.89
C LEU A 56 -13.96 8.83 -5.99
N PRO A 57 -13.91 9.83 -5.08
CA PRO A 57 -12.70 10.19 -4.34
C PRO A 57 -12.29 9.18 -3.27
N ASN A 58 -13.24 8.49 -2.63
CA ASN A 58 -12.89 7.46 -1.63
C ASN A 58 -12.28 6.23 -2.32
N ALA A 59 -12.83 5.83 -3.47
CA ALA A 59 -12.24 4.75 -4.29
C ALA A 59 -10.81 5.10 -4.72
N GLU A 60 -10.59 6.33 -5.17
CA GLU A 60 -9.26 6.82 -5.53
C GLU A 60 -8.28 6.83 -4.34
N THR A 61 -8.76 7.14 -3.14
CA THR A 61 -7.94 7.10 -1.91
C THR A 61 -7.46 5.68 -1.59
N VAL A 62 -8.34 4.68 -1.71
CA VAL A 62 -7.96 3.26 -1.53
C VAL A 62 -6.93 2.84 -2.57
N GLU A 63 -7.16 3.19 -3.84
CA GLU A 63 -6.20 2.94 -4.91
C GLU A 63 -4.83 3.54 -4.56
N GLN A 64 -4.78 4.74 -3.99
CA GLN A 64 -3.54 5.41 -3.57
C GLN A 64 -2.88 4.71 -2.38
N GLN A 65 -3.65 4.19 -1.41
CA GLN A 65 -3.12 3.43 -0.27
C GLN A 65 -2.41 2.15 -0.70
N TRP A 66 -2.93 1.41 -1.69
CA TRP A 66 -2.22 0.26 -2.27
C TRP A 66 -0.84 0.66 -2.81
N MET A 67 -0.72 1.88 -3.34
CA MET A 67 0.56 2.40 -3.83
C MET A 67 1.50 2.84 -2.71
N GLN A 68 0.97 3.13 -1.51
CA GLN A 68 1.79 3.36 -0.32
C GLN A 68 2.48 2.08 0.17
N GLU A 69 2.03 0.88 -0.22
CA GLU A 69 2.77 -0.35 0.07
C GLU A 69 4.08 -0.46 -0.74
N PHE A 70 4.19 0.26 -1.86
CA PHE A 70 5.46 0.47 -2.56
C PHE A 70 6.35 1.53 -1.85
N ALA A 71 5.86 2.15 -0.76
CA ALA A 71 6.56 3.18 0.01
C ALA A 71 7.40 2.63 1.17
N THR A 72 7.91 1.40 1.08
CA THR A 72 8.97 0.94 1.99
C THR A 72 10.22 1.81 1.85
N ASN A 73 10.97 1.91 2.96
CA ASN A 73 12.21 2.68 3.06
C ASN A 73 13.17 2.30 1.93
N THR A 74 13.65 3.32 1.24
CA THR A 74 14.66 3.18 0.19
C THR A 74 15.85 2.41 0.74
N THR A 75 16.02 1.15 0.32
CA THR A 75 17.14 0.33 0.79
C THR A 75 18.26 0.45 -0.24
N TYR A 76 19.40 0.97 0.22
CA TYR A 76 20.63 0.97 -0.57
C TYR A 76 21.17 -0.46 -0.64
N LEU A 77 21.50 -0.92 -1.85
CA LEU A 77 21.87 -2.31 -2.10
C LEU A 77 23.39 -2.47 -2.20
N PRO A 78 24.06 -3.27 -1.35
CA PRO A 78 25.47 -3.55 -1.55
C PRO A 78 25.68 -4.27 -2.89
N ALA A 79 26.75 -3.95 -3.59
CA ALA A 79 27.19 -4.69 -4.76
C ALA A 79 27.62 -6.11 -4.32
N PRO A 80 27.35 -7.13 -5.15
CA PRO A 80 27.67 -8.53 -4.84
C PRO A 80 29.18 -8.74 -4.68
N LEU A 81 29.58 -9.85 -4.07
CA LEU A 81 31.00 -10.20 -3.98
C LEU A 81 31.64 -10.34 -5.37
N GLY A 82 32.96 -10.21 -5.41
CA GLY A 82 33.74 -10.43 -6.62
C GLY A 82 33.63 -11.88 -7.12
N PRO A 83 33.94 -12.11 -8.40
CA PRO A 83 33.94 -13.43 -9.03
C PRO A 83 34.92 -14.40 -8.34
N LEU A 84 34.69 -15.70 -8.51
CA LEU A 84 35.64 -16.74 -8.12
C LEU A 84 36.98 -16.55 -8.87
N PRO A 85 38.14 -16.77 -8.21
CA PRO A 85 39.44 -16.71 -8.88
C PRO A 85 39.63 -17.86 -9.88
N CYS A 86 40.49 -17.69 -10.88
CA CYS A 86 40.92 -18.77 -11.78
C CYS A 86 42.20 -19.41 -11.24
N PRO A 87 42.15 -20.60 -10.61
CA PRO A 87 43.36 -21.22 -10.05
C PRO A 87 44.37 -21.58 -11.15
N ARG A 88 43.88 -21.89 -12.37
CA ARG A 88 44.70 -22.38 -13.49
C ARG A 88 45.76 -21.41 -13.98
N GLY A 89 45.58 -20.09 -13.81
CA GLY A 89 46.61 -19.09 -14.13
C GLY A 89 47.38 -18.60 -12.92
N THR A 90 47.38 -19.36 -11.82
CA THR A 90 48.14 -19.02 -10.60
C THR A 90 49.23 -20.06 -10.32
N ASP A 91 50.42 -19.60 -9.98
CA ASP A 91 51.51 -20.46 -9.49
C ASP A 91 51.45 -20.54 -7.95
N ALA A 92 50.32 -21.04 -7.43
CA ALA A 92 50.03 -21.07 -5.99
C ALA A 92 50.06 -22.50 -5.42
N PRO A 93 50.58 -22.71 -4.19
CA PRO A 93 50.76 -24.03 -3.59
C PRO A 93 49.46 -24.80 -3.30
N ASN A 94 48.29 -24.17 -3.45
CA ASN A 94 46.97 -24.78 -3.22
C ASN A 94 46.10 -24.83 -4.48
N ARG A 95 46.67 -24.56 -5.66
CA ARG A 95 45.93 -24.44 -6.92
C ARG A 95 45.06 -25.66 -7.23
N GLU A 96 45.62 -26.87 -7.16
CA GLU A 96 44.91 -28.09 -7.52
C GLU A 96 43.73 -28.38 -6.59
N GLN A 97 43.93 -28.15 -5.29
CA GLN A 97 42.90 -28.38 -4.29
C GLN A 97 41.76 -27.36 -4.42
N VAL A 98 42.09 -26.10 -4.73
CA VAL A 98 41.10 -25.05 -5.02
C VAL A 98 40.36 -25.34 -6.33
N GLN A 99 41.07 -25.78 -7.37
CA GLN A 99 40.46 -26.18 -8.63
C GLN A 99 39.47 -27.33 -8.41
N ALA A 100 39.86 -28.37 -7.66
CA ALA A 100 38.97 -29.48 -7.34
C ALA A 100 37.75 -29.05 -6.50
N ALA A 101 37.87 -28.03 -5.64
CA ALA A 101 36.73 -27.46 -4.94
C ALA A 101 35.79 -26.70 -5.91
N ILE A 102 36.33 -25.94 -6.86
CA ILE A 102 35.53 -25.26 -7.90
C ILE A 102 34.80 -26.29 -8.79
N ASP A 103 35.43 -27.41 -9.13
CA ASP A 103 34.80 -28.47 -9.91
C ASP A 103 33.65 -29.15 -9.14
N LEU A 104 33.76 -29.29 -7.81
CA LEU A 104 32.63 -29.72 -6.96
C LEU A 104 31.45 -28.74 -7.02
N VAL A 105 31.71 -27.42 -7.02
CA VAL A 105 30.66 -26.39 -7.14
C VAL A 105 29.96 -26.49 -8.49
N ARG A 106 30.71 -26.72 -9.58
CA ARG A 106 30.13 -26.93 -10.92
C ARG A 106 29.20 -28.14 -10.98
N ASN A 107 29.45 -29.15 -10.15
CA ASN A 107 28.60 -30.33 -10.00
C ASN A 107 27.47 -30.15 -8.95
N GLY A 108 27.22 -28.92 -8.47
CA GLY A 108 26.17 -28.63 -7.49
C GLY A 108 26.54 -28.92 -6.02
N ASN A 109 27.77 -29.40 -5.75
CA ASN A 109 28.21 -29.86 -4.43
C ASN A 109 28.91 -28.75 -3.61
N THR A 110 28.25 -27.59 -3.43
CA THR A 110 28.83 -26.42 -2.75
C THR A 110 29.28 -26.69 -1.31
N HIS A 111 28.53 -27.49 -0.54
CA HIS A 111 28.92 -27.82 0.84
C HIS A 111 30.20 -28.67 0.92
N GLN A 112 30.37 -29.63 0.01
CA GLN A 112 31.58 -30.44 -0.07
C GLN A 112 32.78 -29.60 -0.52
N ALA A 113 32.58 -28.67 -1.46
CA ALA A 113 33.61 -27.72 -1.85
C ALA A 113 34.10 -26.86 -0.68
N ILE A 114 33.17 -26.35 0.15
CA ILE A 114 33.50 -25.60 1.37
C ILE A 114 34.28 -26.50 2.35
N ALA A 115 33.81 -27.73 2.59
CA ALA A 115 34.48 -28.67 3.49
C ALA A 115 35.92 -28.97 3.04
N LYS A 116 36.14 -29.12 1.74
CA LYS A 116 37.47 -29.35 1.14
C LYS A 116 38.43 -28.17 1.32
N LEU A 117 37.92 -26.94 1.32
CA LEU A 117 38.73 -25.73 1.49
C LEU A 117 39.02 -25.38 2.96
N LYS A 118 38.18 -25.82 3.91
CA LYS A 118 38.33 -25.49 5.34
C LYS A 118 39.73 -25.79 5.92
N PRO A 119 40.35 -26.96 5.68
CA PRO A 119 41.68 -27.25 6.21
C PRO A 119 42.75 -26.27 5.73
N LEU A 120 42.60 -25.74 4.50
CA LEU A 120 43.59 -24.85 3.87
C LEU A 120 43.56 -23.42 4.38
N VAL A 121 42.44 -23.02 4.98
CA VAL A 121 42.22 -21.66 5.48
C VAL A 121 42.33 -21.55 7.00
N ASN A 122 42.38 -22.69 7.70
CA ASN A 122 42.55 -22.78 9.15
C ASN A 122 44.02 -22.97 9.59
N THR A 123 44.98 -22.79 8.68
CA THR A 123 46.41 -22.83 8.99
C THR A 123 46.89 -21.51 9.61
N GLY A 124 48.08 -21.50 10.22
CA GLY A 124 48.67 -20.28 10.81
C GLY A 124 49.09 -19.22 9.78
N SER A 125 49.26 -19.62 8.51
CA SER A 125 49.64 -18.76 7.39
C SER A 125 48.85 -19.14 6.12
N PRO A 126 47.52 -18.96 6.12
CA PRO A 126 46.66 -19.38 5.02
C PRO A 126 46.94 -18.53 3.78
N HIS A 127 46.96 -19.17 2.61
CA HIS A 127 47.17 -18.50 1.34
C HIS A 127 45.89 -17.77 0.89
N TRP A 128 46.01 -16.65 0.17
CA TRP A 128 44.86 -15.83 -0.26
C TRP A 128 43.86 -16.61 -1.14
N LEU A 129 44.36 -17.52 -1.99
CA LEU A 129 43.56 -18.26 -2.98
C LEU A 129 42.43 -19.11 -2.35
N PRO A 130 42.72 -20.05 -1.42
CA PRO A 130 41.65 -20.80 -0.75
C PRO A 130 40.77 -19.89 0.13
N VAL A 131 41.31 -18.84 0.74
CA VAL A 131 40.55 -17.88 1.56
C VAL A 131 39.53 -17.10 0.73
N LEU A 132 39.95 -16.54 -0.42
CA LEU A 132 39.05 -15.82 -1.31
C LEU A 132 37.96 -16.75 -1.85
N THR A 133 38.35 -17.97 -2.26
CA THR A 133 37.42 -18.97 -2.80
C THR A 133 36.38 -19.39 -1.77
N ILE A 134 36.80 -19.82 -0.57
CA ILE A 134 35.86 -20.28 0.47
C ILE A 134 34.91 -19.16 0.92
N THR A 135 35.41 -17.91 0.99
CA THR A 135 34.60 -16.75 1.37
C THR A 135 33.46 -16.53 0.39
N ILE A 136 33.75 -16.56 -0.92
CA ILE A 136 32.74 -16.39 -1.97
C ILE A 136 31.73 -17.53 -1.89
N LEU A 137 32.19 -18.78 -1.78
CA LEU A 137 31.30 -19.95 -1.70
C LEU A 137 30.41 -19.94 -0.46
N GLN A 138 30.94 -19.59 0.70
CA GLN A 138 30.17 -19.46 1.94
C GLN A 138 29.09 -18.37 1.80
N ALA A 139 29.42 -17.22 1.22
CA ALA A 139 28.46 -16.15 0.99
C ALA A 139 27.39 -16.54 -0.03
N THR A 140 27.75 -17.23 -1.11
CA THR A 140 26.78 -17.79 -2.07
C THR A 140 25.84 -18.80 -1.42
N ALA A 141 26.32 -19.54 -0.41
CA ALA A 141 25.51 -20.46 0.40
C ALA A 141 24.75 -19.77 1.55
N GLY A 142 24.68 -18.43 1.60
CA GLY A 142 23.99 -17.67 2.65
C GLY A 142 24.72 -17.60 4.00
N GLN A 143 25.93 -18.18 4.10
CA GLN A 143 26.73 -18.21 5.34
C GLN A 143 27.58 -16.94 5.50
N TYR A 144 26.95 -15.77 5.45
CA TYR A 144 27.65 -14.48 5.46
C TYR A 144 28.53 -14.30 6.70
N ALA A 145 28.04 -14.66 7.89
CA ALA A 145 28.78 -14.53 9.15
C ALA A 145 30.09 -15.32 9.12
N ASN A 146 30.04 -16.57 8.64
CA ASN A 146 31.22 -17.43 8.49
C ASN A 146 32.22 -16.83 7.47
N ALA A 147 31.73 -16.39 6.31
CA ALA A 147 32.56 -15.75 5.28
C ALA A 147 33.26 -14.50 5.82
N LYS A 148 32.53 -13.67 6.58
CA LYS A 148 33.09 -12.47 7.23
C LYS A 148 34.15 -12.84 8.26
N GLN A 149 33.87 -13.81 9.13
CA GLN A 149 34.83 -14.27 10.15
C GLN A 149 36.10 -14.80 9.48
N GLN A 150 35.97 -15.57 8.40
CA GLN A 150 37.12 -16.11 7.65
C GLN A 150 38.04 -14.98 7.14
N LEU A 151 37.47 -13.95 6.51
CA LEU A 151 38.24 -12.79 6.05
C LEU A 151 38.82 -11.99 7.23
N ASP A 152 38.02 -11.72 8.26
CA ASP A 152 38.49 -10.95 9.42
C ASP A 152 39.69 -11.65 10.11
N THR A 153 39.66 -12.98 10.24
CA THR A 153 40.77 -13.79 10.76
C THR A 153 41.98 -13.72 9.84
N PHE A 154 41.80 -13.89 8.53
CA PHE A 154 42.89 -13.77 7.54
C PHE A 154 43.62 -12.42 7.65
N PHE A 155 42.87 -11.32 7.74
CA PHE A 155 43.42 -9.97 7.90
C PHE A 155 43.92 -9.67 9.34
N ALA A 156 43.56 -10.49 10.33
CA ALA A 156 44.04 -10.34 11.70
C ALA A 156 45.45 -10.90 11.90
N GLN A 157 45.85 -11.90 11.11
CA GLN A 157 47.15 -12.56 11.21
C GLN A 157 48.32 -11.63 10.82
N ALA A 158 49.37 -11.62 11.62
CA ALA A 158 50.50 -10.69 11.51
C ALA A 158 51.32 -10.85 10.22
N SER A 159 51.51 -12.09 9.75
CA SER A 159 52.19 -12.41 8.48
C SER A 159 51.50 -11.77 7.28
N ASN A 160 50.17 -11.78 7.26
CA ASN A 160 49.35 -11.18 6.20
C ASN A 160 49.29 -9.66 6.30
N ARG A 161 49.35 -9.09 7.51
CA ARG A 161 49.49 -7.63 7.70
C ARG A 161 50.82 -7.10 7.16
N ILE A 162 51.91 -7.86 7.34
CA ILE A 162 53.26 -7.51 6.86
C ILE A 162 53.41 -7.74 5.35
N SER A 163 52.83 -8.80 4.79
CA SER A 163 52.83 -9.02 3.33
C SER A 163 52.00 -7.97 2.60
N MET A 164 50.88 -7.50 3.19
CA MET A 164 50.08 -6.38 2.69
C MET A 164 50.77 -5.02 2.83
N SER A 165 51.56 -4.80 3.89
CA SER A 165 52.34 -3.55 4.02
C SER A 165 53.56 -3.55 3.07
N LYS A 166 54.13 -4.73 2.78
CA LYS A 166 55.24 -4.90 1.82
C LYS A 166 54.79 -4.95 0.35
N SER A 167 53.60 -5.48 0.03
CA SER A 167 52.98 -5.33 -1.30
C SER A 167 52.42 -3.91 -1.51
N GLY A 168 52.09 -3.20 -0.43
CA GLY A 168 51.95 -1.74 -0.39
C GLY A 168 53.28 -0.97 -0.51
N GLY A 169 54.41 -1.68 -0.48
CA GLY A 169 55.78 -1.21 -0.70
C GLY A 169 56.34 -1.57 -2.08
N MET A 170 55.49 -1.81 -3.09
CA MET A 170 55.93 -1.73 -4.47
C MET A 170 56.33 -0.28 -4.76
N SER A 171 57.64 -0.09 -4.97
CA SER A 171 58.35 1.18 -5.03
C SER A 171 57.61 2.29 -5.79
N PHE A 172 57.50 3.45 -5.15
CA PHE A 172 57.11 4.77 -5.66
C PHE A 172 58.12 5.36 -6.67
N ALA A 173 58.88 4.51 -7.38
CA ALA A 173 59.99 4.89 -8.26
C ALA A 173 59.67 4.55 -9.73
N GLY A 174 58.56 5.09 -10.25
CA GLY A 174 58.31 5.16 -11.69
C GLY A 174 58.03 3.83 -12.44
N ARG A 175 58.21 2.66 -11.83
CA ARG A 175 57.90 1.36 -12.47
C ARG A 175 56.40 1.07 -12.49
N LEU A 176 55.89 0.83 -13.69
CA LEU A 176 54.57 0.23 -13.93
C LEU A 176 54.48 -1.10 -13.16
N VAL A 177 53.60 -1.19 -12.16
CA VAL A 177 53.08 -2.50 -11.75
C VAL A 177 52.27 -2.97 -12.95
N LYS A 178 52.75 -3.99 -13.66
CA LYS A 178 52.04 -4.55 -14.81
C LYS A 178 50.62 -4.92 -14.32
N GLN A 179 49.59 -4.47 -15.03
CA GLN A 179 48.29 -5.14 -15.02
C GLN A 179 48.60 -6.65 -15.21
N GLY A 180 48.44 -7.45 -14.15
CA GLY A 180 48.89 -8.85 -14.17
C GLY A 180 49.51 -9.39 -12.88
N ASP A 181 49.81 -8.56 -11.87
CA ASP A 181 50.17 -9.11 -10.56
C ASP A 181 48.93 -9.67 -9.85
N THR A 182 48.73 -10.98 -10.03
CA THR A 182 47.63 -11.77 -9.47
C THR A 182 47.44 -11.52 -7.97
N GLN A 183 48.52 -11.30 -7.20
CA GLN A 183 48.43 -11.05 -5.77
C GLN A 183 47.79 -9.70 -5.45
N SER A 184 48.13 -8.67 -6.22
CA SER A 184 47.59 -7.32 -6.07
C SER A 184 46.11 -7.25 -6.47
N ILE A 185 45.72 -7.98 -7.51
CA ILE A 185 44.31 -8.14 -7.91
C ILE A 185 43.55 -8.92 -6.84
N ALA A 186 44.09 -10.05 -6.36
CA ALA A 186 43.50 -10.82 -5.27
C ALA A 186 43.28 -9.97 -4.01
N LEU A 187 44.23 -9.10 -3.68
CA LEU A 187 44.11 -8.22 -2.52
C LEU A 187 42.94 -7.23 -2.68
N THR A 188 42.75 -6.67 -3.88
CA THR A 188 41.58 -5.82 -4.18
C THR A 188 40.28 -6.58 -3.92
N HIS A 189 40.14 -7.81 -4.44
CA HIS A 189 38.94 -8.64 -4.23
C HIS A 189 38.74 -9.01 -2.76
N LEU A 190 39.79 -9.35 -2.01
CA LEU A 190 39.69 -9.68 -0.59
C LEU A 190 39.18 -8.49 0.25
N VAL A 191 39.75 -7.29 0.05
CA VAL A 191 39.33 -6.10 0.81
C VAL A 191 37.93 -5.64 0.38
N TYR A 192 37.62 -5.72 -0.91
CA TYR A 192 36.28 -5.46 -1.44
C TYR A 192 35.23 -6.41 -0.83
N ASN A 193 35.48 -7.72 -0.89
CA ASN A 193 34.57 -8.74 -0.35
C ASN A 193 34.37 -8.59 1.16
N ARG A 194 35.43 -8.21 1.89
CA ARG A 194 35.34 -7.90 3.31
C ARG A 194 34.36 -6.75 3.57
N GLY A 195 34.51 -5.65 2.86
CA GLY A 195 33.63 -4.49 2.99
C GLY A 195 32.18 -4.81 2.61
N ALA A 196 31.98 -5.56 1.52
CA ALA A 196 30.67 -6.00 1.08
C ALA A 196 29.98 -6.90 2.13
N LEU A 197 30.68 -7.86 2.71
CA LEU A 197 30.13 -8.74 3.76
C LEU A 197 29.75 -7.99 5.03
N TRP A 198 30.50 -6.95 5.39
CA TRP A 198 30.15 -6.09 6.52
C TRP A 198 28.87 -5.30 6.25
N LEU A 199 28.67 -4.80 5.03
CA LEU A 199 27.42 -4.15 4.62
C LEU A 199 26.24 -5.12 4.67
N GLN A 200 26.42 -6.33 4.14
CA GLN A 200 25.38 -7.37 4.10
C GLN A 200 24.94 -7.84 5.50
N GLN A 201 25.77 -7.63 6.53
CA GLN A 201 25.45 -7.93 7.94
C GLN A 201 25.14 -6.67 8.75
N GLU A 202 24.81 -5.58 8.07
CA GLU A 202 24.36 -4.33 8.69
C GLU A 202 25.37 -3.67 9.65
N TYR A 203 26.67 -3.94 9.49
CA TYR A 203 27.72 -3.36 10.33
C TYR A 203 28.16 -1.97 9.84
N TYR A 204 27.39 -0.93 10.16
CA TYR A 204 27.59 0.44 9.67
C TYR A 204 28.45 1.33 10.59
N ASN A 205 29.75 1.06 10.69
CA ASN A 205 30.64 1.82 11.58
C ASN A 205 31.85 2.45 10.88
N LYS A 206 32.66 3.22 11.63
CA LYS A 206 33.89 3.84 11.12
C LYS A 206 34.89 2.82 10.55
N LYS A 207 34.91 1.60 11.07
CA LYS A 207 35.81 0.54 10.60
C LYS A 207 35.38 0.04 9.22
N LEU A 208 34.08 -0.08 8.95
CA LEU A 208 33.56 -0.37 7.61
C LEU A 208 34.08 0.64 6.58
N ILE A 209 33.91 1.94 6.84
CA ILE A 209 34.37 3.00 5.91
C ILE A 209 35.87 2.89 5.65
N LYS A 210 36.67 2.64 6.69
CA LYS A 210 38.12 2.42 6.53
C LYS A 210 38.42 1.20 5.65
N ILE A 211 37.68 0.10 5.81
CA ILE A 211 37.85 -1.10 4.97
C ILE A 211 37.53 -0.79 3.51
N LEU A 212 36.39 -0.13 3.25
CA LEU A 212 35.96 0.22 1.89
C LEU A 212 36.89 1.23 1.22
N GLN A 213 37.34 2.26 1.96
CA GLN A 213 38.35 3.21 1.49
C GLN A 213 39.69 2.52 1.19
N HIS A 214 40.07 1.54 2.02
CA HIS A 214 41.26 0.74 1.77
C HIS A 214 41.09 -0.09 0.49
N GLY A 215 39.92 -0.66 0.22
CA GLY A 215 39.63 -1.40 -1.02
C GLY A 215 39.78 -0.52 -2.25
N VAL A 216 39.21 0.69 -2.22
CA VAL A 216 39.42 1.70 -3.28
C VAL A 216 40.90 2.04 -3.40
N GLY A 217 41.59 2.33 -2.30
CA GLY A 217 43.02 2.68 -2.31
C GLY A 217 43.92 1.58 -2.88
N THR A 218 43.68 0.33 -2.50
CA THR A 218 44.39 -0.85 -3.03
C THR A 218 44.15 -0.99 -4.52
N PHE A 219 42.89 -0.92 -4.97
CA PHE A 219 42.54 -0.92 -6.40
C PHE A 219 43.35 0.14 -7.16
N ARG A 220 43.41 1.37 -6.65
CA ARG A 220 44.16 2.47 -7.28
C ARG A 220 45.65 2.18 -7.43
N ARG A 221 46.26 1.56 -6.41
CA ARG A 221 47.69 1.22 -6.41
C ARG A 221 48.00 0.03 -7.29
N SER A 222 47.19 -1.03 -7.22
CA SER A 222 47.43 -2.30 -7.92
C SER A 222 47.28 -2.20 -9.42
N LEU A 223 46.38 -1.33 -9.91
CA LEU A 223 46.05 -1.25 -11.33
C LEU A 223 46.53 0.06 -11.97
N GLY A 224 47.24 0.89 -11.22
CA GLY A 224 47.83 2.15 -11.67
C GLY A 224 46.81 3.26 -11.83
N TRP A 225 47.11 4.43 -11.25
CA TRP A 225 46.53 5.70 -11.66
C TRP A 225 47.56 6.41 -12.52
N ARG A 226 47.37 6.46 -13.84
CA ARG A 226 48.08 7.44 -14.67
C ARG A 226 47.15 8.34 -15.49
N SER A 227 45.92 7.95 -15.78
CA SER A 227 44.88 8.89 -16.25
C SER A 227 43.47 8.40 -15.89
N GLU A 228 42.54 9.33 -15.72
CA GLU A 228 41.10 9.03 -15.56
C GLU A 228 40.55 8.25 -16.78
N GLU A 229 41.23 8.29 -17.93
CA GLU A 229 40.95 7.43 -19.09
C GLU A 229 41.00 5.94 -18.75
N ASN A 230 41.84 5.51 -17.81
CA ASN A 230 41.89 4.09 -17.41
C ASN A 230 40.62 3.66 -16.68
N LEU A 231 39.87 4.58 -16.05
CA LEU A 231 38.55 4.26 -15.50
C LEU A 231 37.55 3.97 -16.62
N GLN A 232 37.72 4.57 -17.81
CA GLN A 232 36.78 4.47 -18.93
C GLN A 232 36.65 3.05 -19.48
N GLN A 233 37.70 2.23 -19.33
CA GLN A 233 37.76 0.85 -19.83
C GLN A 233 37.79 -0.22 -18.71
N ALA A 234 37.68 0.17 -17.44
CA ALA A 234 38.13 -0.68 -16.34
C ALA A 234 37.10 -1.72 -15.87
N THR A 235 37.42 -2.98 -16.13
CA THR A 235 36.98 -4.12 -15.32
C THR A 235 38.17 -4.66 -14.53
N ILE A 236 37.94 -5.10 -13.29
CA ILE A 236 38.95 -5.77 -12.46
C ILE A 236 38.78 -7.26 -12.71
N LEU A 237 39.69 -7.85 -13.47
CA LEU A 237 39.63 -9.28 -13.78
C LEU A 237 39.65 -10.12 -12.51
N ALA A 238 39.03 -11.30 -12.59
CA ALA A 238 39.19 -12.31 -11.55
C ALA A 238 40.68 -12.67 -11.39
N PRO A 239 41.18 -12.87 -10.16
CA PRO A 239 42.60 -13.18 -9.95
C PRO A 239 43.01 -14.48 -10.66
N GLY A 240 44.14 -14.46 -11.38
CA GLY A 240 44.69 -15.63 -12.09
C GLY A 240 44.03 -15.96 -13.42
N CYS A 241 43.15 -15.11 -13.91
CA CYS A 241 42.41 -15.32 -15.16
C CYS A 241 43.11 -14.64 -16.36
N PRO A 242 43.23 -15.31 -17.53
CA PRO A 242 43.73 -14.67 -18.75
C PRO A 242 42.84 -13.51 -19.20
N HIS A 243 43.44 -12.52 -19.87
CA HIS A 243 42.69 -11.39 -20.42
C HIS A 243 41.89 -11.87 -21.64
N GLY A 244 40.55 -11.82 -21.59
CA GLY A 244 39.75 -12.14 -22.78
C GLY A 244 38.27 -12.44 -22.52
N ASN A 245 37.93 -13.33 -21.58
CA ASN A 245 36.54 -13.82 -21.43
C ASN A 245 36.11 -14.14 -19.98
N ASP A 246 36.89 -13.76 -18.97
CA ASP A 246 36.61 -14.12 -17.58
C ASP A 246 35.73 -13.10 -16.85
N HIS A 247 34.83 -13.61 -16.00
CA HIS A 247 33.96 -12.79 -15.16
C HIS A 247 34.80 -11.78 -14.34
N ALA A 248 34.43 -10.51 -14.38
CA ALA A 248 35.21 -9.43 -13.79
C ALA A 248 34.40 -8.59 -12.79
N LEU A 249 35.09 -8.08 -11.77
CA LEU A 249 34.52 -7.10 -10.83
C LEU A 249 34.58 -5.72 -11.47
N ALA A 250 33.42 -5.08 -11.69
CA ALA A 250 33.40 -3.72 -12.23
C ALA A 250 33.94 -2.71 -11.20
N VAL A 251 34.63 -1.66 -11.66
CA VAL A 251 35.09 -0.57 -10.80
C VAL A 251 33.94 0.09 -10.06
N SER A 252 32.81 0.29 -10.75
CA SER A 252 31.59 0.81 -10.15
C SER A 252 31.07 -0.04 -8.98
N SER A 253 31.34 -1.36 -8.93
CA SER A 253 31.02 -2.19 -7.77
C SER A 253 31.82 -1.81 -6.52
N VAL A 254 33.13 -1.58 -6.67
CA VAL A 254 34.02 -1.18 -5.57
C VAL A 254 33.58 0.15 -4.97
N TYR A 255 33.29 1.12 -5.84
CA TYR A 255 32.79 2.42 -5.41
C TYR A 255 31.34 2.36 -4.90
N ASN A 256 30.48 1.48 -5.44
CA ASN A 256 29.12 1.28 -4.95
C ASN A 256 29.10 0.97 -3.47
N ASN A 257 29.90 -0.01 -3.04
CA ASN A 257 29.94 -0.39 -1.63
C ASN A 257 30.46 0.75 -0.75
N LEU A 258 31.42 1.56 -1.24
CA LEU A 258 31.84 2.76 -0.53
C LEU A 258 30.74 3.82 -0.42
N VAL A 259 29.99 4.07 -1.51
CA VAL A 259 28.82 4.97 -1.55
C VAL A 259 27.76 4.51 -0.54
N VAL A 260 27.35 3.24 -0.61
CA VAL A 260 26.40 2.64 0.33
C VAL A 260 26.90 2.78 1.77
N GLY A 261 28.18 2.49 2.01
CA GLY A 261 28.80 2.66 3.32
C GLY A 261 28.68 4.09 3.84
N TYR A 262 29.01 5.10 3.03
CA TYR A 262 28.86 6.51 3.44
C TYR A 262 27.43 6.82 3.85
N ILE A 263 26.45 6.42 3.04
CA ILE A 263 25.04 6.75 3.24
C ILE A 263 24.49 6.09 4.51
N LEU A 264 24.79 4.80 4.72
CA LEU A 264 24.28 4.02 5.85
C LEU A 264 25.00 4.33 7.17
N THR A 265 26.18 4.96 7.14
CA THR A 265 26.82 5.40 8.39
C THR A 265 26.18 6.67 8.96
N ASN A 266 25.90 6.69 10.27
CA ASN A 266 25.40 7.86 11.00
C ASN A 266 26.49 8.89 11.35
N ARG A 267 27.62 8.87 10.63
CA ARG A 267 28.78 9.69 10.98
C ARG A 267 28.76 11.01 10.21
N SER A 268 28.90 12.10 10.95
CA SER A 268 29.20 13.41 10.38
C SER A 268 30.70 13.55 10.10
N TYR A 269 31.04 14.16 8.97
CA TYR A 269 32.41 14.40 8.55
C TYR A 269 32.74 15.90 8.58
N SER A 270 33.98 16.23 8.95
CA SER A 270 34.41 17.62 9.03
C SER A 270 34.47 18.28 7.65
N ARG A 271 34.26 19.60 7.60
CA ARG A 271 34.37 20.38 6.35
C ARG A 271 35.73 20.26 5.69
N GLY A 272 36.81 20.12 6.47
CA GLY A 272 38.15 19.91 5.92
C GLY A 272 38.33 18.54 5.25
N HIS A 273 37.62 17.51 5.70
CA HIS A 273 37.59 16.22 5.01
C HIS A 273 36.78 16.32 3.72
N LEU A 274 35.60 16.93 3.78
CA LEU A 274 34.76 17.18 2.60
C LEU A 274 35.50 18.00 1.53
N ARG A 275 36.14 19.11 1.93
CA ARG A 275 36.89 19.99 1.04
C ARG A 275 37.99 19.24 0.29
N ARG A 276 38.73 18.34 0.94
CA ARG A 276 39.77 17.52 0.30
C ARG A 276 39.21 16.54 -0.74
N GLU A 277 38.03 15.96 -0.49
CA GLU A 277 37.42 15.00 -1.41
C GLU A 277 36.70 15.67 -2.58
N THR A 278 36.15 16.87 -2.37
CA THR A 278 35.32 17.62 -3.33
C THR A 278 36.06 18.68 -4.16
N ILE A 279 37.27 19.11 -3.77
CA ILE A 279 38.09 19.99 -4.61
C ILE A 279 38.86 19.12 -5.59
N ARG A 280 38.25 18.87 -6.74
CA ARG A 280 38.92 18.32 -7.92
C ARG A 280 38.68 19.30 -9.05
N LYS A 281 39.77 19.72 -9.68
CA LYS A 281 39.72 20.58 -10.87
C LYS A 281 39.76 19.64 -12.07
N TYR A 282 38.67 19.62 -12.80
CA TYR A 282 38.62 19.03 -14.13
C TYR A 282 38.75 20.17 -15.14
N ASN A 283 39.34 19.90 -16.31
CA ASN A 283 39.56 20.91 -17.35
C ASN A 283 38.40 20.97 -18.36
N ASP A 284 37.45 20.05 -18.22
CA ASP A 284 36.31 19.81 -19.08
C ASP A 284 35.10 20.68 -18.71
N ASP A 285 34.25 20.92 -19.72
CA ASP A 285 33.09 21.80 -19.62
C ASP A 285 32.08 21.23 -18.58
N PRO A 286 31.47 22.05 -17.71
CA PRO A 286 30.45 21.63 -16.74
C PRO A 286 29.30 20.78 -17.31
N SER A 287 28.98 20.92 -18.60
CA SER A 287 27.99 20.11 -19.32
C SER A 287 28.40 18.63 -19.48
N THR A 288 29.71 18.35 -19.45
CA THR A 288 30.28 16.98 -19.57
C THR A 288 30.35 16.25 -18.22
N ASN A 289 30.31 16.99 -17.10
CA ASN A 289 30.26 16.43 -15.75
C ASN A 289 29.19 17.10 -14.88
N PRO A 290 27.90 16.76 -15.10
CA PRO A 290 26.82 17.45 -14.43
C PRO A 290 26.78 17.16 -12.90
N LEU A 291 27.39 16.07 -12.43
CA LEU A 291 27.53 15.80 -10.99
C LEU A 291 28.56 16.68 -10.30
N GLN A 292 29.63 17.10 -10.99
CA GLN A 292 30.60 18.03 -10.43
C GLN A 292 29.95 19.41 -10.18
N SER A 293 29.14 19.89 -11.11
CA SER A 293 28.38 21.14 -10.96
C SER A 293 27.49 21.10 -9.71
N LEU A 294 26.76 20.00 -9.52
CA LEU A 294 25.93 19.76 -8.33
C LEU A 294 26.77 19.69 -7.05
N LEU A 295 27.92 19.02 -7.10
CA LEU A 295 28.84 18.92 -5.97
C LEU A 295 29.36 20.30 -5.55
N ILE A 296 29.74 21.16 -6.50
CA ILE A 296 30.20 22.53 -6.26
C ILE A 296 29.08 23.35 -5.62
N GLN A 297 27.86 23.29 -6.17
CA GLN A 297 26.70 23.98 -5.63
C GLN A 297 26.39 23.55 -4.19
N TYR A 298 26.43 22.25 -3.92
CA TYR A 298 26.03 21.68 -2.63
C TYR A 298 27.11 21.70 -1.57
N ARG A 299 28.40 21.84 -1.96
CA ARG A 299 29.54 21.83 -1.03
C ARG A 299 29.40 22.82 0.12
N ASN A 300 28.84 23.99 -0.18
CA ASN A 300 28.72 25.09 0.78
C ASN A 300 27.35 25.09 1.49
N ASN A 301 26.40 24.26 1.03
CA ASN A 301 25.09 24.14 1.65
C ASN A 301 25.21 23.34 2.97
N ARG A 302 24.84 23.97 4.09
CA ARG A 302 24.92 23.35 5.42
C ARG A 302 23.78 22.37 5.70
N THR A 303 22.72 22.39 4.90
CA THR A 303 21.53 21.54 5.06
C THR A 303 21.81 20.11 4.58
N ILE A 304 22.64 19.93 3.56
CA ILE A 304 22.93 18.61 3.00
C ILE A 304 23.97 17.89 3.89
N PRO A 305 23.66 16.71 4.43
CA PRO A 305 24.60 15.96 5.27
C PRO A 305 25.92 15.66 4.55
N SER A 306 27.04 15.91 5.23
CA SER A 306 28.41 15.67 4.70
C SER A 306 28.63 14.25 4.15
N ARG A 307 27.99 13.23 4.74
CA ARG A 307 28.03 11.85 4.25
C ARG A 307 27.45 11.68 2.84
N LEU A 308 26.38 12.40 2.51
CA LEU A 308 25.76 12.37 1.19
C LEU A 308 26.63 13.07 0.15
N LEU A 309 27.28 14.16 0.54
CA LEU A 309 28.23 14.86 -0.33
C LEU A 309 29.49 14.03 -0.61
N LEU A 310 29.97 13.26 0.37
CA LEU A 310 31.07 12.31 0.16
C LEU A 310 30.66 11.14 -0.75
N ALA A 311 29.45 10.61 -0.56
CA ALA A 311 28.88 9.60 -1.46
C ALA A 311 28.77 10.16 -2.89
N LEU A 312 28.26 11.38 -3.05
CA LEU A 312 28.12 12.05 -4.34
C LEU A 312 29.47 12.28 -5.01
N SER A 313 30.48 12.76 -4.27
CA SER A 313 31.84 12.96 -4.78
C SER A 313 32.53 11.66 -5.23
N ASN A 314 32.20 10.53 -4.60
CA ASN A 314 32.70 9.23 -5.04
C ASN A 314 31.97 8.72 -6.29
N ALA A 315 30.66 8.95 -6.37
CA ALA A 315 29.90 8.55 -7.54
C ALA A 315 30.25 9.41 -8.77
N GLU A 316 30.37 10.73 -8.59
CA GLU A 316 30.85 11.68 -9.59
C GLU A 316 32.16 11.21 -10.22
N ARG A 317 33.16 10.85 -9.40
CA ARG A 317 34.46 10.33 -9.89
C ARG A 317 34.33 9.14 -10.84
N VAL A 318 33.44 8.21 -10.50
CA VAL A 318 33.21 7.00 -11.31
C VAL A 318 32.50 7.36 -12.60
N ILE A 319 31.52 8.26 -12.52
CA ILE A 319 30.75 8.69 -13.70
C ILE A 319 31.61 9.48 -14.66
N HIS A 320 32.38 10.44 -14.17
CA HIS A 320 33.31 11.22 -14.98
C HIS A 320 34.31 10.30 -15.67
N GLY A 321 34.84 9.33 -14.93
CA GLY A 321 35.78 8.35 -15.44
C GLY A 321 35.19 7.25 -16.31
N ILE A 322 33.90 6.91 -16.27
CA ILE A 322 33.32 5.82 -17.10
C ILE A 322 32.40 6.37 -18.20
N GLY A 323 31.70 7.46 -17.91
CA GLY A 323 30.54 7.96 -18.65
C GLY A 323 29.25 7.30 -18.17
N ILE A 324 28.17 8.10 -17.99
CA ILE A 324 26.85 7.60 -17.55
C ILE A 324 26.35 6.48 -18.47
N THR A 325 26.53 6.65 -19.78
CA THR A 325 26.08 5.72 -20.83
C THR A 325 26.85 4.39 -20.83
N ASN A 326 28.06 4.34 -20.28
CA ASN A 326 28.90 3.14 -20.25
C ASN A 326 28.85 2.40 -18.90
N LEU A 327 28.13 2.94 -17.91
CA LEU A 327 27.93 2.24 -16.65
C LEU A 327 27.12 0.95 -16.91
N ARG A 328 27.68 -0.22 -16.60
CA ARG A 328 26.98 -1.51 -16.73
C ARG A 328 26.47 -2.08 -15.40
N ASN A 329 26.96 -1.58 -14.26
CA ASN A 329 26.53 -2.08 -12.96
C ASN A 329 25.20 -1.45 -12.55
N ALA A 330 24.13 -2.22 -12.70
CA ALA A 330 22.77 -1.80 -12.36
C ALA A 330 22.55 -1.48 -10.87
N VAL A 331 23.22 -2.19 -9.96
CA VAL A 331 23.13 -1.93 -8.51
C VAL A 331 23.72 -0.56 -8.19
N PHE A 332 24.84 -0.21 -8.84
CA PHE A 332 25.44 1.12 -8.73
C PHE A 332 24.54 2.21 -9.32
N GLN A 333 24.02 2.01 -10.54
CA GLN A 333 23.07 2.95 -11.16
C GLN A 333 21.85 3.20 -10.26
N TYR A 334 21.29 2.12 -9.69
CA TYR A 334 20.18 2.18 -8.74
C TYR A 334 20.53 3.00 -7.49
N ASN A 335 21.62 2.68 -6.81
CA ASN A 335 22.01 3.39 -5.58
C ASN A 335 22.39 4.84 -5.83
N LEU A 336 23.03 5.12 -6.96
CA LEU A 336 23.31 6.47 -7.39
C LEU A 336 22.02 7.26 -7.58
N ARG A 337 21.04 6.69 -8.27
CA ARG A 337 19.72 7.32 -8.40
C ARG A 337 19.11 7.60 -7.03
N GLN A 338 19.14 6.65 -6.10
CA GLN A 338 18.61 6.84 -4.74
C GLN A 338 19.36 7.92 -3.97
N LEU A 339 20.68 8.00 -4.12
CA LEU A 339 21.50 9.07 -3.57
C LEU A 339 21.06 10.43 -4.12
N LEU A 340 20.92 10.56 -5.44
CA LEU A 340 20.49 11.80 -6.09
C LEU A 340 19.08 12.22 -5.64
N GLN A 341 18.13 11.29 -5.61
CA GLN A 341 16.77 11.56 -5.11
C GLN A 341 16.77 11.99 -3.64
N THR A 342 17.63 11.39 -2.82
CA THR A 342 17.73 11.75 -1.40
C THR A 342 18.28 13.16 -1.24
N ILE A 343 19.33 13.52 -1.98
CA ILE A 343 19.91 14.87 -1.96
C ILE A 343 18.89 15.91 -2.43
N ASP A 344 18.12 15.60 -3.47
CA ASP A 344 17.07 16.47 -4.02
C ASP A 344 16.02 16.86 -2.95
N ARG A 345 15.58 15.88 -2.14
CA ARG A 345 14.66 16.12 -1.01
C ARG A 345 15.18 17.11 0.03
N TYR A 346 16.50 17.19 0.23
CA TYR A 346 17.09 18.14 1.20
C TYR A 346 17.21 19.55 0.65
N ASN A 347 17.20 19.71 -0.68
CA ASN A 347 17.50 20.98 -1.31
C ASN A 347 16.26 21.65 -1.93
N GLY A 348 15.17 20.90 -2.14
CA GLY A 348 13.88 21.43 -2.61
C GLY A 348 13.96 22.15 -3.96
N LEU A 349 15.04 21.92 -4.72
CA LEU A 349 15.32 22.60 -5.97
C LEU A 349 15.12 21.59 -7.10
N ASP A 350 14.04 21.79 -7.84
CA ASP A 350 13.62 21.01 -9.00
C ASP A 350 14.62 21.18 -10.15
N SER A 351 15.81 20.57 -10.02
CA SER A 351 16.86 20.74 -11.02
C SER A 351 16.61 19.76 -12.17
N ASN A 352 16.21 20.29 -13.33
CA ASN A 352 16.04 19.54 -14.58
C ASN A 352 17.25 18.64 -14.89
N ASN A 353 18.46 19.06 -14.48
CA ASN A 353 19.70 18.30 -14.63
C ASN A 353 19.71 17.00 -13.78
N LEU A 354 19.26 17.04 -12.52
CA LEU A 354 19.16 15.84 -11.68
C LEU A 354 18.12 14.87 -12.23
N GLN A 355 16.97 15.38 -12.65
CA GLN A 355 15.90 14.54 -13.21
C GLN A 355 16.32 13.86 -14.53
N SER A 356 17.10 14.56 -15.37
CA SER A 356 17.67 14.01 -16.60
C SER A 356 18.65 12.86 -16.32
N ILE A 357 19.62 13.06 -15.42
CA ILE A 357 20.58 12.02 -15.00
C ILE A 357 19.84 10.82 -14.40
N GLN A 358 18.89 11.06 -13.50
CA GLN A 358 18.09 9.99 -12.89
C GLN A 358 17.34 9.17 -13.92
N SER A 359 16.89 9.79 -15.02
CA SER A 359 16.18 9.09 -16.11
C SER A 359 17.14 8.27 -16.97
N GLN A 360 18.32 8.80 -17.31
CA GLN A 360 19.37 8.07 -18.05
C GLN A 360 19.90 6.83 -17.30
N LEU A 361 19.97 6.89 -15.98
CA LEU A 361 20.41 5.77 -15.14
C LEU A 361 19.40 4.60 -15.10
N LEU A 362 18.14 4.82 -15.47
CA LEU A 362 17.12 3.77 -15.47
C LEU A 362 16.99 3.05 -16.81
N THR A 363 17.29 3.73 -17.91
CA THR A 363 17.15 3.17 -19.27
C THR A 363 18.31 2.26 -19.66
N THR A 364 19.41 2.27 -18.92
CA THR A 364 20.67 1.57 -19.23
C THR A 364 20.93 0.33 -18.35
N VAL A 365 19.94 -0.13 -17.60
CA VAL A 365 20.04 -1.30 -16.70
C VAL A 365 20.04 -2.60 -17.52
N ASP A 366 21.15 -3.33 -17.51
CA ASP A 366 21.21 -4.71 -18.01
C ASP A 366 20.80 -5.71 -16.92
N TRP A 367 19.54 -6.12 -16.97
CA TRP A 367 18.91 -7.00 -15.99
C TRP A 367 19.52 -8.39 -15.89
N ASN A 368 20.13 -8.91 -16.96
CA ASN A 368 20.61 -10.29 -17.00
C ASN A 368 21.84 -10.50 -16.11
N THR A 369 22.50 -9.42 -15.70
CA THR A 369 23.71 -9.43 -14.87
C THR A 369 23.43 -9.31 -13.37
N ILE A 370 22.16 -9.14 -12.98
CA ILE A 370 21.75 -8.84 -11.61
C ILE A 370 21.20 -10.11 -10.94
N PRO A 371 21.61 -10.45 -9.69
CA PRO A 371 20.97 -11.52 -8.93
C PRO A 371 19.45 -11.28 -8.78
N GLN A 372 18.64 -12.33 -8.89
CA GLN A 372 17.17 -12.23 -8.89
C GLN A 372 16.58 -11.45 -7.70
N VAL A 373 17.17 -11.60 -6.50
CA VAL A 373 16.75 -10.86 -5.29
C VAL A 373 16.92 -9.35 -5.48
N ALA A 374 18.09 -8.93 -5.99
CA ALA A 374 18.33 -7.52 -6.30
C ALA A 374 17.49 -7.03 -7.50
N GLN A 375 17.14 -7.90 -8.45
CA GLN A 375 16.24 -7.52 -9.54
C GLN A 375 14.86 -7.12 -9.02
N GLN A 376 14.31 -7.86 -8.04
CA GLN A 376 13.00 -7.56 -7.46
C GLN A 376 12.98 -6.20 -6.75
N ASP A 377 14.02 -5.91 -5.97
CA ASP A 377 14.15 -4.63 -5.25
C ASP A 377 14.32 -3.44 -6.20
N ILE A 378 15.17 -3.59 -7.22
CA ILE A 378 15.39 -2.55 -8.25
C ILE A 378 14.11 -2.35 -9.06
N ALA A 379 13.45 -3.44 -9.49
CA ALA A 379 12.20 -3.38 -10.24
C ALA A 379 11.08 -2.68 -9.45
N MET A 380 10.95 -2.98 -8.15
CA MET A 380 9.99 -2.30 -7.26
C MET A 380 10.21 -0.79 -7.22
N HIS A 381 11.47 -0.35 -7.14
CA HIS A 381 11.77 1.07 -7.10
C HIS A 381 11.60 1.77 -8.45
N ILE A 382 11.91 1.10 -9.56
CA ILE A 382 11.63 1.63 -10.90
C ILE A 382 10.12 1.79 -11.07
N ALA A 383 9.36 0.76 -10.73
CA ALA A 383 7.90 0.78 -10.71
C ALA A 383 7.37 1.99 -9.94
N LYS A 384 7.80 2.16 -8.68
CA LYS A 384 7.44 3.32 -7.85
C LYS A 384 7.69 4.67 -8.52
N THR A 385 8.76 4.78 -9.29
CA THR A 385 9.17 6.03 -9.94
C THR A 385 8.30 6.37 -11.14
N HIS A 386 7.96 5.35 -11.93
CA HIS A 386 6.97 5.48 -12.98
C HIS A 386 5.63 5.93 -12.40
N LEU A 387 5.19 5.25 -11.33
CA LEU A 387 3.94 5.54 -10.64
C LEU A 387 3.92 6.97 -10.05
N ALA A 388 5.01 7.42 -9.43
CA ALA A 388 5.12 8.77 -8.87
C ALA A 388 5.07 9.88 -9.94
N LYS A 389 5.46 9.58 -11.19
CA LYS A 389 5.37 10.52 -12.32
C LYS A 389 3.99 10.50 -13.00
N GLY A 390 3.03 9.76 -12.47
CA GLY A 390 1.73 9.54 -13.11
C GLY A 390 1.80 8.60 -14.33
N ASN A 391 2.94 7.94 -14.57
CA ASN A 391 3.09 6.94 -15.62
C ASN A 391 2.67 5.57 -15.08
N TRP A 392 1.39 5.27 -15.20
CA TRP A 392 0.76 4.06 -14.66
C TRP A 392 1.05 2.80 -15.49
N GLN A 393 1.52 2.96 -16.73
CA GLN A 393 2.00 1.87 -17.57
C GLN A 393 3.46 1.57 -17.24
N ILE A 394 3.66 0.58 -16.38
CA ILE A 394 5.00 0.10 -16.03
C ILE A 394 5.50 -0.80 -17.16
N PRO A 395 6.73 -0.58 -17.68
CA PRO A 395 7.28 -1.40 -18.76
C PRO A 395 7.25 -2.91 -18.44
N PRO A 396 6.88 -3.79 -19.38
CA PRO A 396 6.71 -5.23 -19.12
C PRO A 396 7.95 -5.92 -18.54
N ASN A 397 9.15 -5.48 -18.94
CA ASN A 397 10.41 -5.98 -18.40
C ASN A 397 10.58 -5.69 -16.89
N ILE A 398 10.01 -4.59 -16.38
CA ILE A 398 9.98 -4.26 -14.95
C ILE A 398 8.90 -5.07 -14.25
N THR A 399 7.69 -5.12 -14.82
CA THR A 399 6.55 -5.86 -14.24
C THR A 399 6.84 -7.35 -14.08
N GLN A 400 7.55 -7.97 -15.03
CA GLN A 400 7.99 -9.37 -14.93
C GLN A 400 8.90 -9.62 -13.73
N ARG A 401 9.67 -8.62 -13.30
CA ARG A 401 10.70 -8.73 -12.25
C ARG A 401 10.22 -8.30 -10.88
N LEU A 402 9.04 -7.69 -10.76
CA LEU A 402 8.43 -7.39 -9.47
C LEU A 402 8.16 -8.67 -8.65
N ALA A 403 8.19 -8.57 -7.32
CA ALA A 403 7.69 -9.66 -6.49
C ALA A 403 6.17 -9.84 -6.70
N SER A 404 5.67 -11.07 -6.52
CA SER A 404 4.26 -11.43 -6.79
C SER A 404 3.27 -10.47 -6.11
N LYS A 405 3.52 -10.13 -4.83
CA LYS A 405 2.72 -9.17 -4.05
C LYS A 405 2.54 -7.83 -4.79
N TYR A 406 3.63 -7.25 -5.30
CA TYR A 406 3.59 -5.96 -6.00
C TYR A 406 2.92 -6.04 -7.37
N LYS A 407 3.04 -7.18 -8.08
CA LYS A 407 2.31 -7.40 -9.33
C LYS A 407 0.80 -7.40 -9.10
N VAL A 408 0.34 -8.08 -8.04
CA VAL A 408 -1.08 -8.13 -7.67
C VAL A 408 -1.61 -6.74 -7.37
N LEU A 409 -0.90 -5.94 -6.56
CA LEU A 409 -1.31 -4.57 -6.25
C LEU A 409 -1.34 -3.66 -7.49
N LEU A 410 -0.34 -3.77 -8.36
CA LEU A 410 -0.29 -3.01 -9.62
C LEU A 410 -1.47 -3.36 -10.52
N ASN A 411 -1.74 -4.65 -10.72
CA ASN A 411 -2.84 -5.12 -11.54
C ASN A 411 -4.19 -4.70 -10.96
N ALA A 412 -4.38 -4.84 -9.63
CA ALA A 412 -5.59 -4.41 -8.96
C ALA A 412 -5.87 -2.92 -9.18
N ARG A 413 -4.83 -2.06 -9.14
CA ARG A 413 -5.00 -0.63 -9.43
C ARG A 413 -5.35 -0.35 -10.90
N ILE A 414 -4.67 -1.02 -11.85
CA ILE A 414 -4.97 -0.85 -13.29
C ILE A 414 -6.44 -1.20 -13.56
N ILE A 415 -6.89 -2.33 -13.03
CA ILE A 415 -8.28 -2.79 -13.14
C ILE A 415 -9.23 -1.82 -12.45
N ALA A 416 -8.94 -1.39 -11.22
CA ALA A 416 -9.76 -0.43 -10.49
C ALA A 416 -9.92 0.90 -11.24
N GLN A 417 -8.84 1.40 -11.85
CA GLN A 417 -8.86 2.61 -12.68
C GLN A 417 -9.72 2.41 -13.93
N GLU A 418 -9.61 1.27 -14.63
CA GLU A 418 -10.47 0.95 -15.77
C GLU A 418 -11.95 0.84 -15.36
N LEU A 419 -12.24 0.21 -14.23
CA LEU A 419 -13.57 0.10 -13.64
C LEU A 419 -14.15 1.47 -13.26
N ARG A 420 -13.32 2.41 -12.78
CA ARG A 420 -13.71 3.77 -12.39
C ARG A 420 -13.88 4.72 -13.57
N THR A 421 -13.17 4.49 -14.67
CA THR A 421 -13.15 5.39 -15.84
C THR A 421 -13.95 4.82 -17.01
N LYS A 422 -13.46 3.76 -17.64
CA LYS A 422 -14.02 3.17 -18.86
C LYS A 422 -15.29 2.37 -18.62
N HIS A 423 -15.32 1.56 -17.56
CA HIS A 423 -16.45 0.67 -17.23
C HIS A 423 -17.34 1.21 -16.11
N ARG A 424 -17.19 2.49 -15.78
CA ARG A 424 -17.83 3.15 -14.64
C ARG A 424 -19.32 2.87 -14.51
N LYS A 425 -20.05 3.03 -15.61
CA LYS A 425 -21.52 2.85 -15.66
C LYS A 425 -21.92 1.45 -15.19
N GLN A 426 -21.24 0.44 -15.73
CA GLN A 426 -21.46 -0.97 -15.39
C GLN A 426 -21.05 -1.25 -13.94
N THR A 427 -19.90 -0.72 -13.50
CA THR A 427 -19.43 -0.87 -12.11
C THR A 427 -20.45 -0.33 -11.10
N VAL A 428 -20.98 0.87 -11.33
CA VAL A 428 -22.00 1.48 -10.45
C VAL A 428 -23.28 0.63 -10.45
N GLN A 429 -23.71 0.14 -11.62
CA GLN A 429 -24.87 -0.76 -11.73
C GLN A 429 -24.69 -2.05 -10.94
N GLU A 430 -23.53 -2.70 -11.05
CA GLU A 430 -23.21 -3.94 -10.35
C GLU A 430 -23.19 -3.74 -8.83
N ILE A 431 -22.63 -2.63 -8.35
CA ILE A 431 -22.55 -2.31 -6.91
C ILE A 431 -23.94 -2.02 -6.32
N VAL A 432 -24.76 -1.25 -7.04
CA VAL A 432 -26.13 -0.94 -6.60
C VAL A 432 -27.01 -2.19 -6.62
N ALA A 433 -26.90 -3.02 -7.65
CA ALA A 433 -27.65 -4.28 -7.75
C ALA A 433 -27.15 -5.37 -6.77
N GLY A 434 -26.05 -5.14 -6.04
CA GLY A 434 -25.42 -6.14 -5.18
C GLY A 434 -24.81 -7.33 -5.94
N LYS A 435 -24.53 -7.16 -7.25
CA LYS A 435 -24.01 -8.20 -8.15
C LYS A 435 -22.54 -7.97 -8.47
N TYR A 436 -21.68 -8.01 -7.45
CA TYR A 436 -20.26 -7.64 -7.56
C TYR A 436 -19.31 -8.79 -7.96
N ASN A 437 -19.81 -9.94 -8.44
CA ASN A 437 -18.98 -11.10 -8.79
C ASN A 437 -17.88 -10.78 -9.80
N ASN A 438 -18.18 -9.94 -10.80
CA ASN A 438 -17.21 -9.53 -11.81
C ASN A 438 -16.10 -8.66 -11.19
N ILE A 439 -16.48 -7.72 -10.31
CA ILE A 439 -15.54 -6.86 -9.58
C ILE A 439 -14.68 -7.69 -8.62
N GLN A 440 -15.28 -8.66 -7.91
CA GLN A 440 -14.57 -9.57 -7.01
C GLN A 440 -13.58 -10.46 -7.74
N HIS A 441 -13.99 -11.04 -8.88
CA HIS A 441 -13.09 -11.82 -9.73
C HIS A 441 -11.94 -10.97 -10.28
N ALA A 442 -12.21 -9.71 -10.65
CA ALA A 442 -11.20 -8.82 -11.24
C ALA A 442 -10.20 -8.28 -10.21
N LEU A 443 -10.66 -7.90 -9.01
CA LEU A 443 -9.81 -7.28 -7.96
C LEU A 443 -9.33 -8.26 -6.88
N ASN A 444 -9.84 -9.49 -6.85
CA ASN A 444 -9.50 -10.53 -5.87
C ASN A 444 -9.58 -9.99 -4.42
N ALA A 445 -8.53 -10.18 -3.61
CA ALA A 445 -8.46 -9.76 -2.21
C ALA A 445 -8.61 -8.24 -1.99
N GLN A 446 -8.50 -7.43 -3.05
CA GLN A 446 -8.65 -5.97 -2.98
C GLN A 446 -10.08 -5.49 -3.25
N ALA A 447 -10.97 -6.37 -3.69
CA ALA A 447 -12.31 -6.02 -4.15
C ALA A 447 -13.18 -5.40 -3.05
N ASP A 448 -13.23 -6.02 -1.87
CA ASP A 448 -14.21 -5.65 -0.85
C ASP A 448 -13.98 -4.23 -0.31
N ILE A 449 -12.74 -3.88 0.01
CA ILE A 449 -12.37 -2.53 0.48
C ILE A 449 -12.67 -1.50 -0.61
N TRP A 450 -12.38 -1.81 -1.87
CA TRP A 450 -12.64 -0.90 -2.98
C TRP A 450 -14.15 -0.70 -3.22
N ILE A 451 -14.93 -1.80 -3.26
CA ILE A 451 -16.40 -1.77 -3.42
C ILE A 451 -17.05 -0.93 -2.31
N GLN A 452 -16.64 -1.12 -1.05
CA GLN A 452 -17.17 -0.33 0.07
C GLN A 452 -16.93 1.17 -0.11
N ASN A 453 -15.76 1.56 -0.63
CA ASN A 453 -15.44 2.98 -0.84
C ASN A 453 -16.15 3.57 -2.07
N VAL A 454 -16.32 2.80 -3.14
CA VAL A 454 -17.20 3.21 -4.26
C VAL A 454 -18.65 3.36 -3.78
N ARG A 455 -19.13 2.47 -2.89
CA ARG A 455 -20.46 2.57 -2.30
C ARG A 455 -20.61 3.83 -1.45
N LYS A 456 -19.60 4.21 -0.66
CA LYS A 456 -19.54 5.49 0.06
C LYS A 456 -19.67 6.67 -0.90
N ASP A 457 -18.92 6.68 -1.99
CA ASP A 457 -18.98 7.75 -2.99
C ASP A 457 -20.37 7.86 -3.64
N ILE A 458 -20.99 6.71 -3.99
CA ILE A 458 -22.37 6.64 -4.50
C ILE A 458 -23.35 7.25 -3.50
N ILE A 459 -23.28 6.84 -2.23
CA ILE A 459 -24.14 7.35 -1.16
C ILE A 459 -23.98 8.86 -0.99
N THR A 460 -22.75 9.35 -0.96
CA THR A 460 -22.47 10.79 -0.84
C THR A 460 -23.09 11.55 -2.00
N HIS A 461 -22.89 11.08 -3.24
CA HIS A 461 -23.49 11.69 -4.43
C HIS A 461 -25.02 11.68 -4.40
N LEU A 462 -25.64 10.55 -4.05
CA LEU A 462 -27.09 10.43 -3.91
C LEU A 462 -27.64 11.37 -2.83
N THR A 463 -26.93 11.51 -1.70
CA THR A 463 -27.33 12.39 -0.60
C THR A 463 -27.29 13.86 -1.03
N THR A 464 -26.22 14.29 -1.71
CA THR A 464 -26.11 15.64 -2.28
C THR A 464 -27.16 15.89 -3.36
N THR A 465 -27.46 14.88 -4.18
CA THR A 465 -28.50 14.98 -5.22
C THR A 465 -29.89 15.09 -4.61
N ALA A 466 -30.19 14.28 -3.59
CA ALA A 466 -31.45 14.34 -2.85
C ALA A 466 -31.64 15.68 -2.14
N GLN A 467 -30.57 16.27 -1.60
CA GLN A 467 -30.56 17.64 -1.05
C GLN A 467 -30.96 18.71 -2.09
N ALA A 468 -30.54 18.53 -3.34
CA ALA A 468 -30.77 19.48 -4.42
C ALA A 468 -32.16 19.33 -5.08
N ILE A 469 -32.80 18.16 -4.98
CA ILE A 469 -34.11 17.89 -5.59
C ILE A 469 -35.22 18.61 -4.82
N ARG A 470 -35.91 19.51 -5.51
CA ARG A 470 -37.06 20.24 -4.95
C ARG A 470 -38.37 19.42 -4.99
N ASN A 471 -38.47 18.44 -5.88
CA ASN A 471 -39.68 17.61 -6.10
C ASN A 471 -39.78 16.46 -5.07
N LYS A 472 -40.85 16.48 -4.26
CA LYS A 472 -41.09 15.49 -3.19
C LYS A 472 -41.16 14.02 -3.66
N PRO A 473 -41.78 13.67 -4.81
CA PRO A 473 -41.90 12.28 -5.25
C PRO A 473 -40.59 11.62 -5.64
N GLU A 474 -39.63 12.39 -6.18
CA GLU A 474 -38.34 11.88 -6.66
C GLU A 474 -37.35 11.63 -5.50
N CYS A 475 -37.60 12.17 -4.31
CA CYS A 475 -36.71 12.07 -3.15
C CYS A 475 -36.90 10.76 -2.35
N ILE A 476 -38.13 10.24 -2.29
CA ILE A 476 -38.47 8.98 -1.62
C ILE A 476 -37.67 7.77 -2.16
N PRO A 477 -37.64 7.48 -3.48
CA PRO A 477 -36.87 6.36 -4.01
C PRO A 477 -35.36 6.51 -3.76
N LEU A 478 -34.83 7.74 -3.80
CA LEU A 478 -33.42 8.00 -3.47
C LEU A 478 -33.11 7.71 -2.00
N PHE A 479 -34.02 8.06 -1.08
CA PHE A 479 -33.87 7.78 0.34
C PHE A 479 -33.85 6.27 0.65
N HIS A 480 -34.78 5.51 0.07
CA HIS A 480 -34.80 4.05 0.22
C HIS A 480 -33.52 3.41 -0.30
N GLU A 481 -33.01 3.90 -1.43
CA GLU A 481 -31.75 3.39 -1.98
C GLU A 481 -30.55 3.72 -1.11
N ILE A 482 -30.43 4.98 -0.64
CA ILE A 482 -29.35 5.36 0.28
C ILE A 482 -29.38 4.47 1.53
N ARG A 483 -30.57 4.18 2.06
CA ARG A 483 -30.76 3.28 3.21
C ARG A 483 -30.35 1.84 2.90
N ASN A 484 -30.70 1.32 1.73
CA ASN A 484 -30.31 -0.03 1.31
C ASN A 484 -28.80 -0.14 1.18
N LEU A 485 -28.15 0.84 0.53
CA LEU A 485 -26.70 0.90 0.41
C LEU A 485 -26.01 1.09 1.77
N SER A 486 -26.62 1.82 2.71
CA SER A 486 -26.05 2.08 4.04
C SER A 486 -26.25 0.96 5.05
N SER A 487 -27.25 0.09 4.87
CA SER A 487 -27.66 -0.95 5.83
C SER A 487 -26.53 -1.90 6.29
N ASN A 488 -25.45 -1.98 5.53
CA ASN A 488 -24.27 -2.81 5.79
C ASN A 488 -22.99 -2.00 6.05
N MET A 489 -23.09 -0.69 6.34
CA MET A 489 -21.93 0.16 6.63
C MET A 489 -22.16 1.02 7.87
N ASP A 490 -21.18 1.08 8.78
CA ASP A 490 -21.12 2.00 9.92
C ASP A 490 -20.85 3.45 9.45
N ILE A 491 -21.79 4.03 8.71
CA ILE A 491 -21.72 5.42 8.27
C ILE A 491 -22.74 6.21 9.07
N ASN A 492 -22.27 7.01 10.02
CA ASN A 492 -23.05 8.10 10.58
C ASN A 492 -23.36 9.08 9.45
N MET A 493 -24.62 9.13 9.01
CA MET A 493 -25.10 10.11 8.03
C MET A 493 -25.85 11.23 8.75
N PRO A 494 -25.16 12.27 9.25
CA PRO A 494 -25.83 13.44 9.79
C PRO A 494 -26.70 14.06 8.68
N GLY A 495 -28.01 14.12 8.93
CA GLY A 495 -28.98 14.74 8.02
C GLY A 495 -29.93 13.79 7.30
N LEU A 496 -29.73 12.47 7.27
CA LEU A 496 -30.67 11.57 6.57
C LEU A 496 -32.11 11.67 7.14
N ASN A 497 -32.21 11.74 8.47
CA ASN A 497 -33.46 11.95 9.21
C ASN A 497 -34.01 13.38 9.10
N HIS A 498 -33.38 14.29 8.36
CA HIS A 498 -33.88 15.65 8.13
C HIS A 498 -34.20 15.92 6.66
N LEU A 499 -33.49 15.25 5.73
CA LEU A 499 -33.56 15.49 4.29
C LEU A 499 -34.92 15.20 3.66
N CYS A 500 -35.65 14.24 4.23
CA CYS A 500 -37.01 13.92 3.81
C CYS A 500 -38.05 14.37 4.84
N THR A 501 -37.70 14.35 6.13
CA THR A 501 -38.63 14.49 7.26
C THR A 501 -39.21 15.90 7.40
N LEU A 502 -38.49 16.94 6.97
CA LEU A 502 -39.03 18.32 6.95
C LEU A 502 -40.05 18.57 5.82
N ARG A 503 -40.20 17.67 4.84
CA ARG A 503 -41.22 17.76 3.77
C ARG A 503 -42.19 16.58 3.72
N ILE A 504 -41.84 15.44 4.31
CA ILE A 504 -42.69 14.26 4.47
C ILE A 504 -43.81 14.49 5.49
N ASN A 505 -43.74 15.49 6.38
CA ASN A 505 -44.87 15.85 7.25
C ASN A 505 -46.15 16.29 6.50
N SER A 506 -46.09 16.46 5.18
CA SER A 506 -47.27 16.66 4.32
C SER A 506 -47.84 15.36 3.71
N TYR A 507 -47.15 14.23 3.90
CA TYR A 507 -47.50 12.88 3.45
C TYR A 507 -47.58 11.86 4.60
N THR A 508 -47.24 12.24 5.84
CA THR A 508 -47.32 11.38 7.04
C THR A 508 -48.74 10.94 7.40
N SER A 509 -49.78 11.57 6.86
CA SER A 509 -51.15 11.02 6.94
C SER A 509 -51.36 9.76 6.10
N LEU A 510 -50.37 9.33 5.30
CA LEU A 510 -50.42 8.12 4.46
C LEU A 510 -49.30 7.10 4.72
N ASN A 511 -48.23 7.45 5.47
CA ASN A 511 -47.15 6.49 5.77
C ASN A 511 -47.54 5.41 6.79
N TRP A 512 -48.44 5.70 7.74
CA TRP A 512 -49.03 4.65 8.58
C TRP A 512 -49.75 3.61 7.72
N LEU A 513 -50.32 4.03 6.59
CA LEU A 513 -51.03 3.17 5.64
C LEU A 513 -50.05 2.28 4.85
N ALA A 514 -48.88 2.81 4.46
CA ALA A 514 -47.82 2.05 3.79
C ALA A 514 -47.11 1.06 4.74
N ASP A 515 -46.84 1.45 5.99
CA ASP A 515 -46.30 0.54 7.02
C ASP A 515 -47.35 -0.52 7.43
N TRP A 516 -48.63 -0.18 7.42
CA TRP A 516 -49.73 -1.12 7.61
C TRP A 516 -49.89 -2.09 6.43
N ILE A 517 -49.71 -1.64 5.18
CA ILE A 517 -49.67 -2.50 3.99
C ILE A 517 -48.41 -3.37 3.96
N ALA A 518 -47.25 -2.88 4.39
CA ALA A 518 -46.04 -3.69 4.53
C ALA A 518 -46.19 -4.77 5.62
N SER A 519 -47.04 -4.55 6.63
CA SER A 519 -47.38 -5.59 7.60
C SER A 519 -48.22 -6.75 7.02
N TRP A 520 -48.74 -6.62 5.78
CA TRP A 520 -49.46 -7.71 5.09
C TRP A 520 -48.54 -8.81 4.54
N SER A 521 -47.21 -8.61 4.50
CA SER A 521 -46.28 -9.71 4.23
C SER A 521 -46.01 -10.60 5.47
N SER A 522 -46.69 -10.34 6.59
CA SER A 522 -46.66 -11.10 7.85
C SER A 522 -48.02 -11.79 8.07
N PRO A 523 -48.08 -12.97 8.71
CA PRO A 523 -49.29 -13.81 8.76
C PRO A 523 -50.53 -13.06 9.27
N TRP A 524 -51.56 -13.06 8.44
CA TRP A 524 -52.89 -12.44 8.55
C TRP A 524 -53.62 -12.55 9.90
N TYR A 525 -53.19 -13.43 10.80
CA TYR A 525 -53.72 -13.59 12.14
C TYR A 525 -53.46 -12.38 13.06
N ALA A 526 -52.36 -11.64 12.84
CA ALA A 526 -52.02 -10.47 13.66
C ALA A 526 -52.92 -9.25 13.38
N SER A 527 -53.31 -9.02 12.12
CA SER A 527 -54.25 -7.94 11.77
C SER A 527 -55.67 -8.27 12.23
N LEU A 528 -56.06 -9.55 12.13
CA LEU A 528 -57.35 -10.04 12.65
C LEU A 528 -57.45 -9.87 14.17
N GLY A 529 -56.35 -10.15 14.90
CA GLY A 529 -56.27 -9.94 16.36
C GLY A 529 -56.41 -8.47 16.77
N ILE A 530 -55.75 -7.55 16.06
CA ILE A 530 -55.84 -6.10 16.36
C ILE A 530 -57.23 -5.55 16.00
N SER A 531 -57.84 -5.98 14.89
CA SER A 531 -59.21 -5.60 14.53
C SER A 531 -60.25 -6.11 15.52
N ILE A 532 -60.06 -7.32 16.07
CA ILE A 532 -60.92 -7.85 17.13
C ILE A 532 -60.76 -7.05 18.42
N ILE A 533 -59.53 -6.73 18.84
CA ILE A 533 -59.27 -5.92 20.04
C ILE A 533 -59.86 -4.50 19.90
N ALA A 534 -59.69 -3.87 18.74
CA ALA A 534 -60.27 -2.56 18.45
C ALA A 534 -61.81 -2.60 18.41
N GLY A 535 -62.40 -3.65 17.81
CA GLY A 535 -63.85 -3.86 17.79
C GLY A 535 -64.45 -4.13 19.18
N ILE A 536 -63.74 -4.87 20.03
CA ILE A 536 -64.12 -5.11 21.43
C ILE A 536 -64.09 -3.80 22.22
N ASN A 537 -63.03 -2.99 22.08
CA ASN A 537 -62.91 -1.71 22.77
C ASN A 537 -63.96 -0.68 22.32
N ALA A 538 -64.26 -0.61 21.02
CA ALA A 538 -65.32 0.25 20.49
C ALA A 538 -66.71 -0.20 20.98
N SER A 539 -66.96 -1.51 21.06
CA SER A 539 -68.21 -2.07 21.60
C SER A 539 -68.36 -1.81 23.11
N PHE A 540 -67.25 -1.84 23.86
CA PHE A 540 -67.21 -1.52 25.29
C PHE A 540 -67.59 -0.05 25.55
N LEU A 541 -67.05 0.87 24.75
CA LEU A 541 -67.38 2.30 24.80
C LEU A 541 -68.85 2.57 24.43
N TRP A 542 -69.38 1.87 23.44
CA TRP A 542 -70.78 2.01 23.00
C TRP A 542 -71.81 1.51 24.03
N PHE A 543 -71.45 0.57 24.90
CA PHE A 543 -72.34 0.07 25.96
C PHE A 543 -72.21 0.82 27.28
N ILE A 544 -70.99 1.23 27.65
CA ILE A 544 -70.74 1.89 28.94
C ILE A 544 -71.25 3.33 28.95
N ILE A 545 -71.12 4.06 27.84
CA ILE A 545 -71.52 5.47 27.80
C ILE A 545 -73.05 5.63 27.98
N PRO A 546 -73.93 4.87 27.28
CA PRO A 546 -75.38 4.93 27.52
C PRO A 546 -75.79 4.43 28.91
N LEU A 547 -75.09 3.42 29.46
CA LEU A 547 -75.36 2.91 30.81
C LEU A 547 -75.05 3.97 31.88
N LEU A 548 -73.94 4.71 31.73
CA LEU A 548 -73.58 5.82 32.62
C LEU A 548 -74.57 6.98 32.51
N ILE A 549 -75.04 7.29 31.29
CA ILE A 549 -76.09 8.29 31.08
C ILE A 549 -77.40 7.86 31.75
N LEU A 550 -77.78 6.59 31.65
CA LEU A 550 -78.98 6.06 32.30
C LEU A 550 -78.86 6.12 33.83
N LEU A 551 -77.70 5.76 34.39
CA LEU A 551 -77.44 5.82 35.83
C LEU A 551 -77.52 7.27 36.34
N TRP A 552 -77.01 8.21 35.54
CA TRP A 552 -77.10 9.65 35.82
C TRP A 552 -78.55 10.15 35.81
N VAL A 553 -79.38 9.71 34.84
CA VAL A 553 -80.81 10.07 34.80
C VAL A 553 -81.57 9.51 36.00
N ILE A 554 -81.30 8.27 36.42
CA ILE A 554 -81.94 7.66 37.61
C ILE A 554 -81.57 8.42 38.88
N THR A 555 -80.29 8.79 39.05
CA THR A 555 -79.85 9.56 40.23
C THR A 555 -80.46 10.96 40.28
N GLN A 556 -80.63 11.63 39.12
CA GLN A 556 -81.34 12.92 39.07
C GLN A 556 -82.83 12.78 39.44
N ALA A 557 -83.49 11.69 39.03
CA ALA A 557 -84.89 11.44 39.38
C ALA A 557 -85.09 11.17 40.88
N GLU A 558 -84.19 10.42 41.53
CA GLU A 558 -84.23 10.21 42.99
C GLU A 558 -83.97 11.51 43.77
N LEU A 559 -83.04 12.35 43.31
CA LEU A 559 -82.78 13.67 43.90
C LEU A 559 -84.02 14.57 43.83
N MET A 560 -84.72 14.59 42.69
CA MET A 560 -85.98 15.32 42.53
C MET A 560 -87.09 14.78 43.44
N TYR A 561 -87.20 13.46 43.59
CA TYR A 561 -88.19 12.86 44.49
C TYR A 561 -87.94 13.22 45.96
N ILE A 562 -86.68 13.21 46.41
CA ILE A 562 -86.31 13.61 47.78
C ILE A 562 -86.59 15.10 48.01
N THR A 563 -86.25 15.97 47.05
CA THR A 563 -86.56 17.40 47.17
C THR A 563 -88.06 17.66 47.18
N PHE A 564 -88.83 16.98 46.34
CA PHE A 564 -90.29 17.09 46.30
C PHE A 564 -90.95 16.64 47.62
N ASN A 565 -90.53 15.51 48.18
CA ASN A 565 -91.03 15.05 49.49
C ASN A 565 -90.63 15.97 50.64
N SER A 566 -89.43 16.56 50.59
CA SER A 566 -89.01 17.53 51.60
C SER A 566 -89.82 18.82 51.55
N LEU A 567 -90.14 19.32 50.35
CA LEU A 567 -91.00 20.48 50.14
C LEU A 567 -92.44 20.19 50.55
N TYR A 568 -92.98 19.02 50.21
CA TYR A 568 -94.32 18.58 50.60
C TYR A 568 -94.48 18.44 52.12
N HIS A 569 -93.44 17.98 52.83
CA HIS A 569 -93.45 17.94 54.29
C HIS A 569 -93.33 19.32 54.94
N ILE A 570 -92.61 20.27 54.32
CA ILE A 570 -92.55 21.66 54.79
C ILE A 570 -93.92 22.34 54.60
N GLU A 571 -94.58 22.11 53.47
CA GLU A 571 -95.90 22.68 53.15
C GLU A 571 -97.00 22.13 54.10
N ASN A 572 -97.03 20.82 54.35
CA ASN A 572 -97.95 20.23 55.32
C ASN A 572 -97.71 20.72 56.75
N LYS A 573 -96.45 21.01 57.12
CA LYS A 573 -96.12 21.55 58.45
C LYS A 573 -96.56 23.01 58.59
N ALA A 574 -96.50 23.79 57.52
CA ALA A 574 -96.98 25.18 57.47
C ALA A 574 -98.52 25.30 57.47
N GLN A 575 -99.25 24.27 57.04
CA GLN A 575 -100.73 24.23 57.13
C GLN A 575 -101.26 23.75 58.49
N SER A 576 -100.39 23.19 59.34
CA SER A 576 -100.73 22.70 60.69
C SER A 576 -100.36 23.66 61.83
N SER A 577 -99.91 24.87 61.50
CA SER A 577 -99.64 26.00 62.41
C SER A 577 -100.55 27.17 62.06
#